data_AF-A0AAU5U8Y1-F1
#
_entry.id   AF-A0AAU5U8Y1-F1
#
_cell.length_a   1.000
_cell.length_b   1.000
_cell.length_c   1.000
_cell.angle_alpha   90.00
_cell.angle_beta   90.00
_cell.angle_gamma   90.00
#
_symmetry.space_group_name_H-M   'P 1'
#
loop_
_entity.id
_entity.type
_entity.pdbx_description
1 polymer ?
#
loop_
_entity_poly.entity_id
_entity_poly.type
_entity_poly.pdbx_seq_one_letter_code
_entity_poly.pdbx_strand_id
1 'polypeptide(L)'
;MRIGEFAQATGSTPRALRHYEQAGLITSVRAANGYRFYDAGVAVRVRNIRHLLDAGLTLDDVRVFLPCLDGDVTEGPASAQALRVALDRLAVMEERIAAQVAVRDRLAGVLAEATRGRIRPVA
;
A
#
# COMPACT_ATOMS: atom_id res chain seq x y z
N MET A 1 15.13 17.72 -3.62
CA MET A 1 15.85 16.54 -4.14
C MET A 1 15.40 16.23 -5.57
N ARG A 2 16.31 15.76 -6.45
CA ARG A 2 15.93 15.19 -7.76
C ARG A 2 15.19 13.86 -7.55
N ILE A 3 14.43 13.38 -8.55
CA ILE A 3 13.61 12.16 -8.38
C ILE A 3 14.41 10.91 -7.95
N GLY A 4 15.66 10.76 -8.39
CA GLY A 4 16.52 9.64 -8.00
C GLY A 4 16.93 9.69 -6.53
N GLU A 5 17.44 10.84 -6.09
CA GLU A 5 17.78 11.11 -4.68
C GLU A 5 16.53 11.00 -3.79
N PHE A 6 15.41 11.55 -4.26
CA PHE A 6 14.15 11.54 -3.54
C PHE A 6 13.59 10.12 -3.37
N ALA A 7 13.71 9.29 -4.39
CA ALA A 7 13.35 7.87 -4.31
C ALA A 7 14.16 7.17 -3.22
N GLN A 8 15.49 7.35 -3.21
CA GLN A 8 16.35 6.76 -2.18
C GLN A 8 15.99 7.27 -0.78
N ALA A 9 15.84 8.59 -0.61
CA ALA A 9 15.52 9.21 0.69
C ALA A 9 14.15 8.79 1.25
N THR A 10 13.21 8.38 0.40
CA THR A 10 11.86 7.95 0.80
C THR A 10 11.67 6.44 0.77
N GLY A 11 12.73 5.67 0.47
CA GLY A 11 12.67 4.23 0.27
C GLY A 11 11.82 3.80 -0.93
N SER A 12 11.42 4.73 -1.80
CA SER A 12 10.55 4.53 -2.95
C SER A 12 11.34 4.26 -4.23
N THR A 13 10.63 4.11 -5.35
CA THR A 13 11.24 4.04 -6.68
C THR A 13 10.81 5.25 -7.51
N PRO A 14 11.63 5.71 -8.48
CA PRO A 14 11.21 6.76 -9.40
C PRO A 14 9.90 6.44 -10.15
N ARG A 15 9.64 5.14 -10.40
CA ARG A 15 8.40 4.68 -11.01
C ARG A 15 7.20 4.90 -10.07
N ALA A 16 7.32 4.50 -8.80
CA ALA A 16 6.27 4.70 -7.80
C ALA A 16 6.00 6.20 -7.58
N LEU A 17 7.03 7.03 -7.49
CA LEU A 17 6.88 8.48 -7.36
C LEU A 17 6.12 9.11 -8.53
N ARG A 18 6.44 8.73 -9.79
CA ARG A 18 5.68 9.17 -10.96
C ARG A 18 4.23 8.70 -10.90
N HIS A 19 3.99 7.50 -10.38
CA HIS A 19 2.64 6.99 -10.22
C HIS A 19 1.85 7.78 -9.17
N TYR A 20 2.48 8.15 -8.05
CA TYR A 20 1.88 9.01 -7.04
C TYR A 20 1.58 10.42 -7.57
N GLU A 21 2.46 10.99 -8.40
CA GLU A 21 2.21 12.25 -9.11
C GLU A 21 1.01 12.15 -10.05
N GLN A 22 0.93 11.07 -10.85
CA GLN A 22 -0.21 10.83 -11.75
C GLN A 22 -1.52 10.67 -10.99
N ALA A 23 -1.48 10.05 -9.80
CA ALA A 23 -2.62 9.93 -8.90
C ALA A 23 -2.97 11.26 -8.17
N GLY A 24 -2.19 12.33 -8.40
CA GLY A 24 -2.37 13.63 -7.76
C GLY A 24 -2.03 13.66 -6.27
N LEU A 25 -1.33 12.64 -5.76
CA LEU A 25 -1.00 12.52 -4.34
C LEU A 25 0.21 13.36 -3.97
N ILE A 26 1.19 13.48 -4.87
CA ILE A 26 2.38 14.30 -4.67
C ILE A 26 2.55 15.25 -5.86
N THR A 27 3.29 16.33 -5.66
CA THR A 27 3.63 17.30 -6.72
C THR A 27 5.13 17.58 -6.71
N SER A 28 5.73 17.71 -7.90
CA SER A 28 7.09 18.24 -8.04
C SER A 28 7.05 19.72 -8.40
N VAL A 29 8.03 20.47 -7.88
CA VAL A 29 8.26 21.87 -8.24
C VAL A 29 9.36 21.92 -9.31
N ARG A 30 9.22 22.82 -10.28
CA ARG A 30 10.30 23.11 -11.23
C ARG A 30 11.23 24.17 -10.65
N ALA A 31 12.52 23.87 -10.59
CA ALA A 31 13.53 24.87 -10.26
C ALA A 31 13.81 25.79 -11.46
N ALA A 32 14.47 26.92 -11.21
CA ALA A 32 14.83 27.91 -12.23
C ALA A 32 15.68 27.35 -13.38
N ASN A 33 16.41 26.25 -13.14
CA ASN A 33 17.19 25.52 -14.14
C ASN A 33 16.38 24.48 -14.93
N GLY A 34 15.05 24.45 -14.78
CA GLY A 34 14.13 23.56 -15.50
C GLY A 34 14.00 22.14 -14.94
N TYR A 35 14.81 21.76 -13.95
CA TYR A 35 14.75 20.43 -13.34
C TYR A 35 13.61 20.32 -12.32
N ARG A 36 13.02 19.12 -12.19
CA ARG A 36 12.04 18.80 -11.15
C ARG A 36 12.73 18.54 -9.81
N PHE A 37 12.17 19.11 -8.76
CA PHE A 37 12.59 18.91 -7.37
C PHE A 37 11.39 18.62 -6.47
N TYR A 38 11.63 17.77 -5.47
CA TYR A 38 10.72 17.51 -4.37
C TYR A 38 11.29 18.17 -3.10
N ASP A 39 10.42 18.83 -2.34
CA ASP A 39 10.76 19.39 -1.03
C ASP A 39 10.72 18.32 0.08
N ALA A 40 11.08 18.71 1.30
CA ALA A 40 11.11 17.83 2.46
C ALA A 40 9.70 17.42 2.95
N GLY A 41 8.69 18.26 2.77
CA GLY A 41 7.30 17.95 3.12
C GLY A 41 6.73 16.84 2.26
N VAL A 42 7.06 16.82 0.97
CA VAL A 42 6.70 15.70 0.08
C VAL A 42 7.31 14.39 0.56
N ALA A 43 8.47 14.41 1.23
CA ALA A 43 9.08 13.19 1.77
C ALA A 43 8.21 12.56 2.88
N VAL A 44 7.64 13.37 3.77
CA VAL A 44 6.70 12.91 4.81
C VAL A 44 5.49 12.26 4.14
N ARG A 45 4.90 12.97 3.17
CA ARG A 45 3.77 12.49 2.39
C ARG A 45 4.03 11.15 1.72
N VAL A 46 5.18 10.97 1.07
CA VAL A 46 5.52 9.70 0.42
C VAL A 46 5.66 8.56 1.43
N ARG A 47 6.24 8.81 2.61
CA ARG A 47 6.32 7.79 3.66
C ARG A 47 4.94 7.37 4.16
N ASN A 48 4.03 8.32 4.35
CA ASN A 48 2.65 8.03 4.75
C ASN A 48 1.87 7.27 3.68
N ILE A 49 2.00 7.66 2.41
CA ILE A 49 1.42 6.91 1.28
C ILE A 49 1.89 5.45 1.32
N ARG A 50 3.20 5.22 1.47
CA ARG A 50 3.74 3.86 1.54
C ARG A 50 3.18 3.08 2.71
N HIS A 51 3.15 3.68 3.90
CA HIS A 51 2.62 3.03 5.10
C HIS A 51 1.18 2.53 4.90
N LEU A 52 0.32 3.36 4.29
CA LEU A 52 -1.06 2.98 3.98
C LEU A 52 -1.14 1.87 2.91
N LEU A 53 -0.31 1.94 1.87
CA LEU A 53 -0.25 0.90 0.84
C LEU A 53 0.24 -0.44 1.42
N ASP A 54 1.24 -0.40 2.30
CA ASP A 54 1.77 -1.58 2.99
C ASP A 54 0.72 -2.21 3.93
N ALA A 55 -0.22 -1.40 4.44
CA ALA A 55 -1.38 -1.86 5.22
C ALA A 55 -2.53 -2.42 4.35
N GLY A 56 -2.37 -2.47 3.01
CA GLY A 56 -3.33 -3.08 2.10
C GLY A 56 -4.35 -2.12 1.49
N LEU A 57 -4.23 -0.81 1.75
CA LEU A 57 -5.00 0.21 1.04
C LEU A 57 -4.51 0.35 -0.40
N THR A 58 -5.40 0.77 -1.30
CA THR A 58 -5.06 1.13 -2.67
C THR A 58 -4.69 2.61 -2.78
N LEU A 59 -4.13 3.01 -3.91
CA LEU A 59 -3.85 4.43 -4.15
C LEU A 59 -5.12 5.29 -4.18
N ASP A 60 -6.23 4.73 -4.67
CA ASP A 60 -7.52 5.44 -4.67
C ASP A 60 -8.03 5.62 -3.23
N ASP A 61 -7.88 4.61 -2.37
CA ASP A 61 -8.19 4.72 -0.95
C ASP A 61 -7.34 5.81 -0.29
N VAL A 62 -6.03 5.85 -0.58
CA VAL A 62 -5.10 6.84 -0.02
C VAL A 62 -5.50 8.29 -0.35
N ARG A 63 -6.25 8.53 -1.43
CA ARG A 63 -6.71 9.89 -1.77
C ARG A 63 -7.62 10.49 -0.69
N VAL A 64 -8.42 9.69 0.03
CA VAL A 64 -9.28 10.22 1.11
C VAL A 64 -8.47 10.62 2.35
N PHE A 65 -7.20 10.22 2.42
CA PHE A 65 -6.26 10.57 3.49
C PHE A 65 -5.46 11.84 3.17
N LEU A 66 -5.60 12.44 1.98
CA LEU A 66 -4.84 13.64 1.57
C LEU A 66 -4.71 14.73 2.66
N PRO A 67 -5.76 15.07 3.44
CA PRO A 67 -5.66 16.08 4.50
C PRO A 67 -4.70 15.73 5.65
N CYS A 68 -4.45 14.44 5.90
CA CYS A 68 -3.56 14.00 6.98
C CYS A 68 -2.20 13.47 6.47
N LEU A 69 -1.99 13.33 5.17
CA LEU A 69 -0.73 12.80 4.63
C LEU A 69 0.49 13.70 4.89
N ASP A 70 0.31 14.98 5.21
CA ASP A 70 1.43 15.89 5.53
C ASP A 70 1.86 15.86 7.01
N GLY A 71 1.04 15.26 7.88
CA GLY A 71 1.32 15.08 9.30
C GLY A 71 1.71 13.64 9.62
N ASP A 72 1.63 13.26 10.90
CA ASP A 72 1.75 11.86 11.28
C ASP A 72 0.37 11.17 11.13
N VAL A 73 0.27 10.28 10.13
CA VAL A 73 -0.96 9.50 9.87
C VAL A 73 -1.22 8.46 10.96
N THR A 74 -0.21 8.09 11.75
CA THR A 74 -0.32 7.10 12.84
C THR A 74 -0.72 7.73 14.17
N GLU A 75 -0.46 9.03 14.37
CA GLU A 75 -0.76 9.73 15.63
C GLU A 75 -1.94 10.72 15.51
N GLY A 76 -2.29 11.18 14.30
CA GLY A 76 -3.38 12.12 14.08
C GLY A 76 -4.76 11.45 13.96
N PRO A 77 -5.86 12.14 14.36
CA PRO A 77 -7.20 11.62 14.17
C PRO A 77 -7.53 11.52 12.68
N ALA A 78 -7.75 10.30 12.18
CA ALA A 78 -8.26 10.07 10.83
C ALA A 78 -9.68 10.64 10.70
N SER A 79 -10.01 11.16 9.52
CA SER A 79 -11.38 11.61 9.23
C SER A 79 -12.36 10.42 9.28
N ALA A 80 -13.63 10.69 9.57
CA ALA A 80 -14.67 9.65 9.54
C ALA A 80 -14.74 8.94 8.17
N GLN A 81 -14.47 9.66 7.08
CA GLN A 81 -14.40 9.11 5.74
C GLN A 81 -13.20 8.18 5.56
N ALA A 82 -12.02 8.59 6.03
CA ALA A 82 -10.81 7.76 5.99
C ALA A 82 -10.98 6.45 6.80
N LEU A 83 -11.59 6.54 7.99
CA LEU A 83 -11.93 5.36 8.79
C LEU A 83 -12.92 4.44 8.08
N ARG A 84 -13.95 4.99 7.43
CA ARG A 84 -14.91 4.19 6.65
C ARG A 84 -14.21 3.41 5.55
N VAL A 85 -13.36 4.06 4.76
CA VAL A 85 -12.61 3.42 3.68
C VAL A 85 -11.69 2.32 4.22
N ALA A 86 -11.02 2.55 5.35
CA ALA A 86 -10.17 1.53 5.98
C ALA A 86 -10.99 0.31 6.46
N LEU A 87 -12.17 0.53 7.04
CA LEU A 87 -13.08 -0.55 7.46
C LEU A 87 -13.61 -1.35 6.27
N ASP A 88 -14.04 -0.67 5.20
CA ASP A 88 -14.50 -1.33 3.99
C ASP A 88 -13.38 -2.16 3.36
N ARG A 89 -12.13 -1.66 3.40
CA ARG A 89 -10.96 -2.39 2.92
C ARG A 89 -10.65 -3.62 3.77
N LEU A 90 -10.77 -3.49 5.09
CA LEU A 90 -10.62 -4.61 6.03
C LEU A 90 -11.63 -5.72 5.73
N ALA A 91 -12.91 -5.38 5.55
CA ALA A 91 -13.95 -6.36 5.21
C ALA A 91 -13.63 -7.13 3.92
N VAL A 92 -13.17 -6.43 2.87
CA VAL A 92 -12.75 -7.08 1.61
C VAL A 92 -11.56 -8.03 1.83
N MET A 93 -10.62 -7.68 2.71
CA MET A 93 -9.49 -8.55 3.04
C MET A 93 -9.94 -9.80 3.82
N GLU A 94 -10.83 -9.63 4.79
CA GLU A 94 -11.41 -10.74 5.55
C GLU A 94 -12.16 -11.73 4.66
N GLU A 95 -12.96 -11.24 3.71
CA GLU A 95 -13.65 -12.07 2.71
C GLU A 95 -12.67 -12.90 1.86
N ARG A 96 -11.58 -12.27 1.41
CA ARG A 96 -10.53 -12.95 0.63
C ARG A 96 -9.80 -14.00 1.45
N ILE A 97 -9.47 -13.71 2.70
CA ILE A 97 -8.85 -14.66 3.62
C ILE A 97 -9.77 -15.87 3.81
N ALA A 98 -11.06 -15.64 4.07
CA ALA A 98 -12.03 -16.72 4.23
C ALA A 98 -12.12 -17.61 2.98
N ALA A 99 -12.17 -17.00 1.79
CA ALA A 99 -12.19 -17.73 0.52
C ALA A 99 -10.90 -18.56 0.31
N GLN A 100 -9.72 -17.99 0.60
CA GLN A 100 -8.44 -18.68 0.47
C GLN A 100 -8.32 -19.85 1.46
N VAL A 101 -8.80 -19.67 2.69
CA VAL A 101 -8.89 -20.72 3.71
C VAL A 101 -9.75 -21.88 3.21
N ALA A 102 -10.93 -21.60 2.65
CA ALA A 102 -11.81 -22.64 2.11
C ALA A 102 -11.15 -23.44 0.96
N VAL A 103 -10.43 -22.76 0.06
CA VAL A 103 -9.70 -23.42 -1.04
C VAL A 103 -8.55 -24.28 -0.49
N ARG A 104 -7.77 -23.76 0.46
CA ARG A 104 -6.70 -24.50 1.15
C ARG A 104 -7.24 -25.78 1.80
N ASP A 105 -8.34 -25.67 2.53
CA ASP A 105 -8.91 -26.79 3.28
C ASP A 105 -9.45 -27.88 2.34
N ARG A 106 -10.03 -27.48 1.20
CA ARG A 106 -10.42 -28.43 0.14
C ARG A 106 -9.21 -29.18 -0.42
N LEU A 107 -8.12 -28.47 -0.74
CA LEU A 107 -6.88 -29.09 -1.25
C LEU A 107 -6.26 -30.03 -0.21
N ALA A 108 -6.21 -29.61 1.06
CA ALA A 108 -5.70 -30.43 2.15
C ALA A 108 -6.52 -31.73 2.32
N GLY A 109 -7.85 -31.65 2.21
CA GLY A 109 -8.73 -32.83 2.24
C GLY A 109 -8.43 -33.82 1.12
N VAL A 110 -8.34 -33.35 -0.12
CA VAL A 110 -8.00 -34.21 -1.29
C VAL A 110 -6.63 -34.88 -1.12
N LEU A 111 -5.63 -34.12 -0.65
CA LEU A 111 -4.29 -34.67 -0.41
C LEU A 111 -4.29 -35.70 0.73
N ALA A 112 -5.04 -35.47 1.81
CA ALA A 112 -5.13 -36.42 2.93
C ALA A 112 -5.78 -37.76 2.53
N GLU A 113 -6.74 -37.74 1.59
CA GLU A 113 -7.32 -38.96 1.01
C GLU A 113 -6.33 -39.68 0.09
N ALA A 114 -5.67 -38.93 -0.80
CA ALA A 114 -4.70 -39.50 -1.75
C ALA A 114 -3.45 -40.09 -1.06
N THR A 115 -2.95 -39.43 0.00
CA THR A 115 -1.75 -39.85 0.75
C THR A 115 -2.03 -41.03 1.69
N ARG A 116 -3.23 -41.15 2.25
CA ARG A 116 -3.70 -42.38 2.93
C ARG A 116 -3.68 -43.60 2.01
N GLY A 117 -3.74 -43.39 0.69
CA GLY A 117 -3.69 -44.43 -0.32
C GLY A 117 -2.28 -44.88 -0.71
N ARG A 118 -1.35 -43.97 -1.04
CA ARG A 118 -0.14 -44.38 -1.78
C ARG A 118 1.13 -43.50 -1.65
N ILE A 119 1.13 -42.35 -0.98
CA ILE A 119 2.27 -41.41 -1.09
C ILE A 119 2.59 -40.75 0.25
N ARG A 120 3.83 -40.94 0.74
CA ARG A 120 4.39 -40.24 1.90
C ARG A 120 4.78 -38.82 1.47
N PRO A 121 4.38 -37.74 2.17
CA PRO A 121 4.73 -36.39 1.77
C PRO A 121 6.24 -36.19 1.89
N VAL A 122 6.85 -35.51 0.91
CA VAL A 122 8.22 -35.00 1.02
C VAL A 122 8.14 -33.74 1.89
N ALA A 123 8.95 -33.73 2.94
CA ALA A 123 9.09 -32.64 3.91
C ALA A 123 9.66 -31.37 3.27
#